data_AF-A0A532TDY9-F1
#
_entry.id   AF-A0A532TDY9-F1
#
_cell.length_a   1.000
_cell.length_b   1.000
_cell.length_c   1.000
_cell.angle_alpha   90.00
_cell.angle_beta   90.00
_cell.angle_gamma   90.00
#
_symmetry.space_group_name_H-M   'P 1'
#
loop_
_entity.id
_entity.type
_entity.pdbx_description
1 polymer ?
#
loop_
_entity_poly.entity_id
_entity_poly.type
_entity_poly.pdbx_seq_one_letter_code
_entity_poly.pdbx_strand_id
1 'polypeptide(L)'
;MKPWLFDILACPIDKQFPLKLYIFSFENKPEEFQSIIDIYKNRDINIIKKEKIIEVFQENDEYFLRDNIVIEKTKLKSYLELIISSINEFENVFNNSTNQLSKKSFQIINSEVKSKILELFKDLKFHHIEDIFPELYFINKVKLDIEIESGILFCSKCNRWYPIIDTIPQMLPDKYRDERKEIEFLESNKNLLDEKFFNQDLKPFNI
;
A
#
# COMPACT_ATOMS: atom_id res chain seq x y z
N MET A 1 4.57 1.91 9.57
CA MET A 1 5.11 1.50 8.28
C MET A 1 4.28 2.10 7.17
N LYS A 2 4.89 2.92 6.30
CA LYS A 2 4.22 3.37 5.07
C LYS A 2 3.82 2.19 4.18
N PRO A 3 2.59 2.13 3.63
CA PRO A 3 2.21 1.07 2.70
C PRO A 3 3.11 0.99 1.45
N TRP A 4 3.73 2.10 1.03
CA TRP A 4 4.73 2.07 -0.04
C TRP A 4 5.94 1.17 0.26
N LEU A 5 6.37 1.07 1.53
CA LEU A 5 7.50 0.22 1.89
C LEU A 5 7.23 -1.25 1.56
N PHE A 6 5.97 -1.68 1.66
CA PHE A 6 5.57 -3.07 1.36
C PHE A 6 5.92 -3.49 -0.08
N ASP A 7 5.90 -2.54 -1.03
CA ASP A 7 6.17 -2.78 -2.46
C ASP A 7 7.61 -3.23 -2.73
N ILE A 8 8.51 -3.08 -1.75
CA ILE A 8 9.92 -3.43 -1.87
C ILE A 8 10.40 -4.45 -0.82
N LEU A 9 9.53 -4.85 0.13
CA LEU A 9 9.90 -5.80 1.18
C LEU A 9 9.75 -7.25 0.69
N ALA A 10 10.88 -7.95 0.62
CA ALA A 10 10.92 -9.39 0.41
C ALA A 10 11.24 -10.13 1.71
N CYS A 11 10.88 -11.41 1.79
CA CYS A 11 11.25 -12.23 2.94
C CYS A 11 12.79 -12.27 3.10
N PRO A 12 13.35 -11.91 4.27
CA PRO A 12 14.79 -11.91 4.48
C PRO A 12 15.42 -13.31 4.42
N ILE A 13 14.62 -14.36 4.61
CA ILE A 13 15.08 -15.75 4.66
C ILE A 13 15.11 -16.40 3.27
N ASP A 14 13.98 -16.42 2.55
CA ASP A 14 13.83 -17.17 1.30
C ASP A 14 13.69 -16.30 0.05
N LYS A 15 13.79 -14.98 0.23
CA LYS A 15 13.70 -13.94 -0.81
C LYS A 15 12.38 -13.91 -1.58
N GLN A 16 11.33 -14.52 -1.03
CA GLN A 16 9.99 -14.45 -1.63
C GLN A 16 9.48 -13.01 -1.66
N PHE A 17 8.91 -12.64 -2.80
CA PHE A 17 8.17 -11.41 -3.05
C PHE A 17 7.01 -11.73 -4.03
N PRO A 18 5.80 -11.18 -3.84
CA PRO A 18 5.38 -10.31 -2.74
C PRO A 18 5.15 -11.10 -1.43
N LEU A 19 5.13 -10.36 -0.32
CA LEU A 19 4.65 -10.85 0.98
C LEU A 19 3.12 -10.66 1.06
N LYS A 20 2.48 -11.12 2.13
CA LYS A 20 1.13 -10.72 2.53
C LYS A 20 1.22 -9.74 3.68
N LEU A 21 0.40 -8.70 3.70
CA LEU A 21 0.35 -7.70 4.76
C LEU A 21 -0.99 -7.73 5.45
N TYR A 22 -1.01 -8.04 6.75
CA TYR A 22 -2.18 -7.95 7.61
C TYR A 22 -2.06 -6.70 8.47
N ILE A 23 -3.02 -5.78 8.39
CA ILE A 23 -2.98 -4.50 9.10
C ILE A 23 -3.95 -4.51 10.27
N PHE A 24 -3.48 -4.14 11.45
CA PHE A 24 -4.26 -4.12 12.68
C PHE A 24 -4.65 -2.70 13.11
N SER A 25 -3.74 -1.74 12.97
CA SER A 25 -4.01 -0.32 13.29
C SER A 25 -3.16 0.63 12.44
N PHE A 26 -3.50 1.91 12.51
CA PHE A 26 -2.84 3.02 11.82
C PHE A 26 -2.59 4.13 12.84
N GLU A 27 -1.51 4.89 12.70
CA GLU A 27 -1.31 6.10 13.49
C GLU A 27 -2.27 7.22 13.06
N ASN A 28 -2.61 7.25 11.77
CA ASN A 28 -3.50 8.27 11.21
C ASN A 28 -4.89 8.19 11.81
N LYS A 29 -5.45 9.37 12.11
CA LYS A 29 -6.81 9.51 12.59
C LYS A 29 -7.82 9.30 11.46
N PRO A 30 -9.08 8.92 11.79
CA PRO A 30 -10.13 8.75 10.79
C PRO A 30 -10.33 9.98 9.88
N GLU A 31 -10.16 11.20 10.40
CA GLU A 31 -10.35 12.44 9.65
C GLU A 31 -9.32 12.61 8.52
N GLU A 32 -8.12 12.06 8.67
CA GLU A 32 -7.08 12.10 7.64
C GLU A 32 -7.49 11.24 6.44
N PHE A 33 -8.00 10.02 6.68
CA PHE A 33 -8.57 9.18 5.64
C PHE A 33 -9.78 9.85 4.97
N GLN A 34 -10.66 10.46 5.77
CA GLN A 34 -11.83 11.17 5.25
C GLN A 34 -11.43 12.29 4.29
N SER A 35 -10.44 13.11 4.68
CA SER A 35 -9.94 14.21 3.85
C SER A 35 -9.40 13.71 2.50
N ILE A 36 -8.60 12.64 2.51
CA ILE A 36 -8.07 12.03 1.28
C ILE A 36 -9.21 11.53 0.37
N ILE A 37 -10.21 10.85 0.95
CA ILE A 37 -11.40 10.36 0.23
C ILE A 37 -12.19 11.52 -0.37
N ASP A 38 -12.43 12.59 0.39
CA ASP A 38 -13.24 13.72 -0.08
C ASP A 38 -12.59 14.46 -1.23
N ILE A 39 -11.28 14.71 -1.17
CA ILE A 39 -10.53 15.33 -2.27
C ILE A 39 -10.63 14.48 -3.55
N TYR A 40 -10.46 13.17 -3.42
CA TYR A 40 -10.60 12.24 -4.55
C TYR A 40 -12.03 12.22 -5.12
N LYS A 41 -13.05 12.11 -4.26
CA LYS A 41 -14.45 12.03 -4.68
C LYS A 41 -14.95 13.32 -5.33
N ASN A 42 -14.52 14.46 -4.81
CA ASN A 42 -14.86 15.76 -5.36
C ASN A 42 -14.03 16.11 -6.62
N ARG A 43 -12.99 15.31 -6.93
CA ARG A 43 -12.03 15.58 -8.01
C ARG A 43 -11.46 17.00 -7.95
N ASP A 44 -11.10 17.47 -6.74
CA ASP A 44 -10.63 18.85 -6.56
C ASP A 44 -9.21 19.04 -7.11
N ILE A 45 -9.12 19.30 -8.41
CA ILE A 45 -7.86 19.50 -9.14
C ILE A 45 -7.05 20.67 -8.56
N ASN A 46 -7.70 21.71 -8.02
CA ASN A 46 -7.00 22.86 -7.46
C ASN A 46 -6.25 22.49 -6.18
N ILE A 47 -6.86 21.70 -5.30
CA ILE A 47 -6.18 21.17 -4.11
C ILE A 47 -5.06 20.21 -4.53
N ILE A 48 -5.34 19.28 -5.46
CA ILE A 48 -4.35 18.29 -5.90
C ILE A 48 -3.11 18.98 -6.51
N LYS A 49 -3.29 20.00 -7.37
CA LYS A 49 -2.17 20.74 -7.96
C LYS A 49 -1.34 21.51 -6.92
N LYS A 50 -1.95 21.98 -5.82
CA LYS A 50 -1.24 22.70 -4.74
C LYS A 50 -0.27 21.81 -3.96
N GLU A 51 -0.59 20.52 -3.85
CA GLU A 51 0.25 19.53 -3.16
C GLU A 51 1.55 19.23 -3.92
N LYS A 52 1.60 19.52 -5.24
CA LYS A 52 2.78 19.31 -6.10
C LYS A 52 3.32 17.87 -6.05
N ILE A 53 2.44 16.90 -5.83
CA ILE A 53 2.80 15.47 -5.81
C ILE A 53 3.08 14.96 -7.23
N ILE A 54 2.30 15.40 -8.22
CA ILE A 54 2.37 14.91 -9.60
C ILE A 54 3.01 15.99 -10.45
N GLU A 55 4.09 15.65 -11.13
CA GLU A 55 4.76 16.51 -12.10
C GLU A 55 4.63 15.92 -13.50
N VAL A 56 4.25 16.77 -14.47
CA VAL A 56 4.07 16.39 -15.86
C VAL A 56 5.00 17.21 -16.74
N PHE A 57 5.69 16.52 -17.65
CA PHE A 57 6.57 17.10 -18.65
C PHE A 57 6.07 16.68 -20.03
N GLN A 58 6.13 17.60 -21.00
CA GLN A 58 5.75 17.33 -22.39
C GLN A 58 6.96 17.58 -23.30
N GLU A 59 7.37 16.56 -24.05
CA GLU A 59 8.52 16.61 -24.95
C GLU A 59 8.18 15.88 -26.25
N ASN A 60 8.29 16.56 -27.40
CA ASN A 60 8.04 15.98 -28.73
C ASN A 60 6.72 15.17 -28.81
N ASP A 61 5.62 15.77 -28.34
CA ASP A 61 4.28 15.16 -28.26
C ASP A 61 4.15 13.93 -27.33
N GLU A 62 5.19 13.63 -26.53
CA GLU A 62 5.16 12.60 -25.52
C GLU A 62 5.03 13.20 -24.12
N TYR A 63 4.29 12.50 -23.26
CA TYR A 63 4.15 12.86 -21.85
C TYR A 63 5.10 12.03 -21.00
N PHE A 64 5.74 12.72 -20.05
CA PHE A 64 6.53 12.12 -18.98
C PHE A 64 5.97 12.56 -17.65
N LEU A 65 5.91 11.64 -16.70
CA LEU A 65 5.40 11.89 -15.37
C LEU A 65 6.42 11.43 -14.33
N ARG A 66 6.36 12.07 -13.17
CA ARG A 66 6.90 11.54 -11.93
C ARG A 66 5.99 11.94 -10.78
N ASP A 67 6.07 11.17 -9.71
CA ASP A 67 5.46 11.48 -8.42
C ASP A 67 6.29 10.85 -7.29
N ASN A 68 5.71 10.75 -6.10
CA ASN A 68 6.43 10.20 -4.96
C ASN A 68 6.52 8.65 -4.99
N ILE A 69 5.73 7.96 -5.82
CA ILE A 69 5.83 6.50 -6.03
C ILE A 69 6.84 6.21 -7.14
N VAL A 70 6.72 6.90 -8.29
CA VAL A 70 7.63 6.82 -9.44
C VAL A 70 8.43 8.12 -9.50
N ILE A 71 9.54 8.13 -8.78
CA ILE A 71 10.37 9.32 -8.54
C ILE A 71 11.08 9.80 -9.81
N GLU A 72 11.46 8.86 -10.68
CA GLU A 72 12.14 9.17 -11.93
C GLU A 72 11.16 9.72 -12.98
N LYS A 73 11.61 10.72 -13.73
CA LYS A 73 10.89 11.22 -14.91
C LYS A 73 10.74 10.09 -15.91
N THR A 74 9.52 9.56 -16.04
CA THR A 74 9.24 8.33 -16.77
C THR A 74 8.18 8.58 -17.84
N LYS A 75 8.36 8.00 -19.02
CA LYS A 75 7.38 8.10 -20.11
C LYS A 75 6.02 7.56 -19.66
N LEU A 76 4.92 8.23 -20.03
CA LEU A 76 3.56 7.97 -19.54
C LEU A 76 3.20 6.48 -19.50
N LYS A 77 3.47 5.75 -20.59
CA LYS A 77 3.17 4.31 -20.64
C LYS A 77 3.90 3.52 -19.55
N SER A 78 5.22 3.70 -19.44
CA SER A 78 6.04 3.02 -18.42
C SER A 78 5.73 3.50 -17.00
N TYR A 79 5.39 4.78 -16.84
CA TYR A 79 4.93 5.33 -15.57
C TYR A 79 3.64 4.62 -15.12
N LEU A 80 2.65 4.48 -16.01
CA LEU A 80 1.41 3.78 -15.71
C LEU A 80 1.64 2.29 -15.42
N GLU A 81 2.59 1.62 -16.10
CA GLU A 81 2.98 0.23 -15.79
C GLU A 81 3.47 0.10 -14.34
N LEU A 82 4.31 1.03 -13.88
CA LEU A 82 4.82 1.04 -12.51
C LEU A 82 3.71 1.35 -11.48
N ILE A 83 2.82 2.31 -11.78
CA ILE A 83 1.66 2.59 -10.93
C ILE A 83 0.73 1.38 -10.85
N ILE A 84 0.45 0.70 -11.96
CA ILE A 84 -0.35 -0.54 -11.98
C ILE A 84 0.31 -1.61 -11.12
N SER A 85 1.64 -1.78 -11.21
CA SER A 85 2.37 -2.70 -10.34
C SER A 85 2.16 -2.37 -8.86
N SER A 86 2.31 -1.10 -8.47
CA SER A 86 2.09 -0.65 -7.09
C SER A 86 0.63 -0.84 -6.62
N ILE A 87 -0.36 -0.64 -7.50
CA ILE A 87 -1.77 -0.93 -7.23
C ILE A 87 -1.98 -2.43 -6.97
N ASN A 88 -1.38 -3.28 -7.80
CA ASN A 88 -1.56 -4.74 -7.68
C ASN A 88 -1.00 -5.30 -6.36
N GLU A 89 -0.02 -4.63 -5.73
CA GLU A 89 0.45 -5.04 -4.40
C GLU A 89 -0.67 -5.01 -3.34
N PHE A 90 -1.71 -4.17 -3.50
CA PHE A 90 -2.87 -4.17 -2.60
C PHE A 90 -3.70 -5.46 -2.64
N GLU A 91 -3.52 -6.33 -3.65
CA GLU A 91 -4.13 -7.67 -3.66
C GLU A 91 -3.60 -8.56 -2.54
N ASN A 92 -2.39 -8.27 -2.04
CA ASN A 92 -1.76 -8.98 -0.93
C ASN A 92 -1.96 -8.27 0.42
N VAL A 93 -2.84 -7.26 0.49
CA VAL A 93 -3.06 -6.45 1.69
C VAL A 93 -4.43 -6.73 2.30
N PHE A 94 -4.42 -7.14 3.56
CA PHE A 94 -5.58 -7.49 4.38
C PHE A 94 -5.74 -6.45 5.48
N ASN A 95 -6.64 -5.49 5.28
CA ASN A 95 -6.93 -4.46 6.28
C ASN A 95 -7.93 -4.99 7.32
N ASN A 96 -7.39 -5.52 8.42
CA ASN A 96 -8.16 -6.09 9.52
C ASN A 96 -8.43 -5.08 10.64
N SER A 97 -8.02 -3.83 10.47
CA SER A 97 -8.29 -2.75 11.45
C SER A 97 -9.78 -2.49 11.64
N THR A 98 -10.15 -1.85 12.73
CA THR A 98 -11.54 -1.45 13.00
C THR A 98 -11.96 -0.18 12.25
N ASN A 99 -11.01 0.57 11.68
CA ASN A 99 -11.25 1.84 11.00
C ASN A 99 -11.94 1.62 9.63
N GLN A 100 -13.20 2.05 9.52
CA GLN A 100 -14.00 1.88 8.30
C GLN A 100 -13.52 2.77 7.14
N LEU A 101 -12.94 3.93 7.44
CA LEU A 101 -12.44 4.84 6.41
C LEU A 101 -11.15 4.34 5.78
N SER A 102 -10.28 3.69 6.57
CA SER A 102 -9.09 3.03 6.02
C SER A 102 -9.49 1.85 5.11
N LYS A 103 -10.47 1.04 5.53
CA LYS A 103 -11.04 -0.05 4.70
C LYS A 103 -11.62 0.48 3.39
N LYS A 104 -12.44 1.53 3.48
CA LYS A 104 -12.99 2.21 2.31
C LYS A 104 -11.91 2.74 1.38
N SER A 105 -10.83 3.31 1.93
CA SER A 105 -9.72 3.83 1.12
C SER A 105 -9.07 2.73 0.29
N PHE A 106 -8.79 1.57 0.89
CA PHE A 106 -8.16 0.45 0.21
C PHE A 106 -9.10 -0.18 -0.82
N GLN A 107 -10.40 -0.23 -0.52
CA GLN A 107 -11.43 -0.64 -1.47
C GLN A 107 -11.47 0.28 -2.70
N ILE A 108 -11.41 1.61 -2.52
CA ILE A 108 -11.37 2.58 -3.63
C ILE A 108 -10.15 2.33 -4.52
N ILE A 109 -8.98 2.01 -3.95
CA ILE A 109 -7.79 1.68 -4.74
C ILE A 109 -8.03 0.43 -5.59
N ASN A 110 -8.48 -0.67 -4.95
CA ASN A 110 -8.68 -1.96 -5.61
C ASN A 110 -9.85 -1.98 -6.61
N SER A 111 -10.69 -0.95 -6.64
CA SER A 111 -11.84 -0.85 -7.54
C SER A 111 -11.70 0.35 -8.49
N GLU A 112 -12.12 1.53 -8.06
CA GLU A 112 -12.27 2.72 -8.90
C GLU A 112 -10.94 3.20 -9.48
N VAL A 113 -9.90 3.34 -8.65
CA VAL A 113 -8.58 3.83 -9.10
C VAL A 113 -7.95 2.82 -10.05
N LYS A 114 -7.92 1.54 -9.67
CA LYS A 114 -7.41 0.46 -10.52
C LYS A 114 -8.10 0.45 -11.89
N SER A 115 -9.43 0.52 -11.91
CA SER A 115 -10.20 0.49 -13.16
C SER A 115 -9.82 1.65 -14.09
N LYS A 116 -9.77 2.87 -13.57
CA LYS A 116 -9.48 4.06 -14.38
C LYS A 116 -8.05 4.12 -14.88
N ILE A 117 -7.08 3.73 -14.04
CA ILE A 117 -5.67 3.66 -14.45
C ILE A 117 -5.49 2.60 -15.56
N LEU A 118 -6.16 1.45 -15.43
CA LEU A 118 -6.13 0.41 -16.47
C LEU A 118 -6.81 0.85 -17.78
N GLU A 119 -7.89 1.62 -17.70
CA GLU A 119 -8.56 2.20 -18.88
C GLU A 119 -7.63 3.17 -19.62
N LEU A 120 -7.02 4.12 -18.88
CA LEU A 120 -6.04 5.05 -19.45
C LEU A 120 -4.85 4.30 -20.05
N PHE A 121 -4.35 3.27 -19.38
CA PHE A 121 -3.18 2.51 -19.84
C PHE A 121 -3.43 1.77 -21.17
N LYS A 122 -4.65 1.28 -21.40
CA LYS A 122 -4.99 0.54 -22.63
C LYS A 122 -4.92 1.41 -23.87
N ASP A 123 -5.52 2.59 -23.82
CA ASP A 123 -5.71 3.43 -25.00
C ASP A 123 -4.78 4.64 -25.04
N LEU A 124 -4.20 5.04 -23.90
CA LEU A 124 -3.40 6.25 -23.71
C LEU A 124 -4.12 7.52 -24.23
N LYS A 125 -5.45 7.51 -24.21
CA LYS A 125 -6.32 8.60 -24.65
C LYS A 125 -6.85 9.37 -23.45
N PHE A 126 -6.75 10.69 -23.52
CA PHE A 126 -7.26 11.63 -22.53
C PHE A 126 -7.53 12.98 -23.20
N HIS A 127 -8.43 13.77 -22.62
CA HIS A 127 -8.65 15.15 -23.07
C HIS A 127 -7.58 16.06 -22.45
N HIS A 128 -7.40 15.93 -21.14
CA HIS A 128 -6.34 16.58 -20.39
C HIS A 128 -5.62 15.54 -19.53
N ILE A 129 -4.30 15.63 -19.44
CA ILE A 129 -3.53 14.69 -18.61
C ILE A 129 -3.95 14.79 -17.13
N GLU A 130 -4.45 15.94 -16.70
CA GLU A 130 -4.95 16.15 -15.36
C GLU A 130 -6.23 15.38 -15.03
N ASP A 131 -6.89 14.79 -16.02
CA ASP A 131 -8.06 13.94 -15.80
C ASP A 131 -7.71 12.72 -14.94
N ILE A 132 -6.45 12.26 -14.90
CA ILE A 132 -5.99 11.15 -14.04
C ILE A 132 -5.42 11.60 -12.69
N PHE A 133 -5.29 12.91 -12.45
CA PHE A 133 -4.66 13.42 -11.23
C PHE A 133 -5.36 12.96 -9.94
N PRO A 134 -6.71 12.88 -9.85
CA PRO A 134 -7.35 12.38 -8.63
C PRO A 134 -6.94 10.94 -8.29
N GLU A 135 -6.84 10.07 -9.29
CA GLU A 135 -6.43 8.68 -9.13
C GLU A 135 -4.97 8.57 -8.66
N LEU A 136 -4.06 9.31 -9.32
CA LEU A 136 -2.64 9.36 -8.95
C LEU A 136 -2.42 10.00 -7.57
N TYR A 137 -3.15 11.07 -7.26
CA TYR A 137 -3.13 11.72 -5.96
C TYR A 137 -3.56 10.75 -4.86
N PHE A 138 -4.68 10.05 -5.07
CA PHE A 138 -5.25 9.17 -4.07
C PHE A 138 -4.32 8.02 -3.72
N ILE A 139 -3.72 7.36 -4.73
CA ILE A 139 -2.76 6.29 -4.47
C ILE A 139 -1.50 6.81 -3.77
N ASN A 140 -0.96 7.97 -4.17
CA ASN A 140 0.20 8.58 -3.52
C ASN A 140 -0.10 8.85 -2.03
N LYS A 141 -1.23 9.50 -1.73
CA LYS A 141 -1.63 9.79 -0.35
C LYS A 141 -1.76 8.53 0.49
N VAL A 142 -2.46 7.52 -0.02
CA VAL A 142 -2.63 6.27 0.75
C VAL A 142 -1.30 5.52 0.92
N LYS A 143 -0.42 5.51 -0.08
CA LYS A 143 0.86 4.78 -0.01
C LYS A 143 1.91 5.47 0.85
N LEU A 144 1.90 6.80 0.93
CA LEU A 144 3.02 7.57 1.45
C LEU A 144 2.70 8.46 2.66
N ASP A 145 1.44 8.82 2.87
CA ASP A 145 1.03 9.67 4.00
C ASP A 145 0.38 8.85 5.12
N ILE A 146 -0.13 7.66 4.80
CA ILE A 146 -0.66 6.72 5.80
C ILE A 146 0.47 5.92 6.43
N GLU A 147 0.42 5.76 7.74
CA GLU A 147 1.38 5.04 8.55
C GLU A 147 0.69 3.88 9.29
N ILE A 148 1.04 2.66 8.93
CA ILE A 148 0.56 1.44 9.61
C ILE A 148 1.27 1.35 10.96
N GLU A 149 0.53 1.42 12.06
CA GLU A 149 1.10 1.36 13.41
C GLU A 149 1.44 -0.08 13.79
N SER A 150 0.48 -1.00 13.61
CA SER A 150 0.60 -2.42 13.96
C SER A 150 0.08 -3.33 12.85
N GLY A 151 0.74 -4.48 12.66
CA GLY A 151 0.40 -5.45 11.64
C GLY A 151 1.35 -6.63 11.54
N ILE A 152 1.17 -7.48 10.53
CA ILE A 152 2.02 -8.62 10.22
C ILE A 152 2.37 -8.63 8.73
N LEU A 153 3.65 -8.84 8.44
CA LEU A 153 4.12 -9.28 7.13
C LEU A 153 4.27 -10.80 7.13
N PHE A 154 3.68 -11.50 6.18
CA PHE A 154 3.67 -12.95 6.12
C PHE A 154 4.21 -13.47 4.78
N CYS A 155 5.17 -14.38 4.83
CA CYS A 155 5.69 -15.08 3.67
C CYS A 155 4.92 -16.39 3.45
N SER A 156 4.19 -16.47 2.32
CA SER A 156 3.44 -17.67 1.94
C SER A 156 4.29 -18.86 1.50
N LYS A 157 5.61 -18.66 1.29
CA LYS A 157 6.53 -19.71 0.83
C LYS A 157 7.16 -20.47 2.01
N CYS A 158 7.69 -19.75 3.00
CA CYS A 158 8.29 -20.37 4.18
C CYS A 158 7.44 -20.26 5.46
N ASN A 159 6.22 -19.72 5.36
CA ASN A 159 5.27 -19.51 6.46
C ASN A 159 5.80 -18.63 7.59
N ARG A 160 6.84 -17.82 7.33
CA ARG A 160 7.34 -16.88 8.31
C ARG A 160 6.48 -15.64 8.38
N TRP A 161 6.18 -15.22 9.59
CA TRP A 161 5.53 -13.94 9.85
C TRP A 161 6.52 -12.99 10.52
N TYR A 162 6.35 -11.68 10.32
CA TYR A 162 7.17 -10.62 10.91
C TYR A 162 6.24 -9.53 11.44
N PRO A 163 6.33 -9.15 12.72
CA PRO A 163 5.47 -8.12 13.26
C PRO A 163 5.87 -6.74 12.77
N ILE A 164 4.88 -5.87 12.64
CA ILE A 164 5.04 -4.42 12.58
C ILE A 164 4.60 -3.91 13.96
N ILE A 165 5.52 -3.28 14.68
CA ILE A 165 5.29 -2.75 16.04
C ILE A 165 5.77 -1.31 16.05
N ASP A 166 4.93 -0.40 16.55
CA ASP A 166 5.21 1.05 16.60
C ASP A 166 5.73 1.56 15.27
N THR A 167 5.04 1.20 14.18
CA THR A 167 5.36 1.51 12.78
C THR A 167 6.58 0.80 12.17
N ILE A 168 7.34 0.03 12.94
CA ILE A 168 8.59 -0.59 12.49
C ILE A 168 8.40 -2.07 12.14
N PRO A 169 8.62 -2.49 10.86
CA PRO A 169 8.63 -3.90 10.50
C PRO A 169 9.89 -4.60 11.04
N GLN A 170 9.71 -5.56 11.94
CA GLN A 170 10.81 -6.30 12.58
C GLN A 170 11.17 -7.56 11.79
N MET A 171 11.88 -7.38 10.67
CA MET A 171 12.24 -8.47 9.74
C MET A 171 13.60 -9.12 10.06
N LEU A 172 13.85 -9.43 11.34
CA LEU A 172 15.10 -10.05 11.77
C LEU A 172 15.17 -11.54 11.40
N PRO A 173 16.37 -12.11 11.17
CA PRO A 173 16.56 -13.55 11.13
C PRO A 173 16.13 -14.22 12.44
N ASP A 174 15.60 -15.45 12.35
CA ASP A 174 14.97 -16.18 13.47
C ASP A 174 15.80 -16.17 14.77
N LYS A 175 17.12 -16.35 14.67
CA LYS A 175 18.04 -16.39 15.83
C LYS A 175 18.13 -15.08 16.64
N TYR A 176 17.63 -13.97 16.09
CA TYR A 176 17.65 -12.66 16.74
C TYR A 176 16.25 -12.21 17.20
N ARG A 177 15.22 -13.05 17.02
CA ARG A 177 13.84 -12.73 17.38
C ARG A 177 13.55 -13.14 18.82
N ASP A 178 12.69 -12.37 19.49
CA ASP A 178 12.30 -12.57 20.89
C ASP A 178 10.97 -13.33 20.93
N GLU A 179 11.05 -14.65 21.13
CA GLU A 179 9.89 -15.55 21.15
C GLU A 179 8.77 -15.08 22.08
N ARG A 180 9.12 -14.62 23.29
CA ARG A 180 8.11 -14.23 24.29
C ARG A 180 7.32 -13.02 23.80
N LYS A 181 8.02 -11.96 23.38
CA LYS A 181 7.38 -10.73 22.91
C LYS A 181 6.54 -10.95 21.67
N GLU A 182 7.01 -11.80 20.76
CA GLU A 182 6.31 -12.07 19.52
C GLU A 182 5.07 -12.96 19.74
N ILE A 183 5.15 -13.96 20.61
CA ILE A 183 3.97 -14.74 21.02
C ILE A 183 2.94 -13.82 21.69
N GLU A 184 3.36 -12.98 22.65
CA GLU A 184 2.47 -12.00 23.31
C GLU A 184 1.80 -11.07 22.30
N PHE A 185 2.54 -10.58 21.30
CA PHE A 185 2.01 -9.78 20.21
C PHE A 185 0.97 -10.55 19.39
N LEU A 186 1.26 -11.80 19.01
CA LEU A 186 0.37 -12.62 18.19
C LEU A 186 -0.92 -12.98 18.94
N GLU A 187 -0.82 -13.32 20.23
CA GLU A 187 -1.98 -13.56 21.10
C GLU A 187 -2.87 -12.32 21.24
N SER A 188 -2.26 -11.16 21.49
CA SER A 188 -2.98 -9.90 21.67
C SER A 188 -3.75 -9.45 20.42
N ASN A 189 -3.33 -9.89 19.23
CA ASN A 189 -3.95 -9.56 17.95
C ASN A 189 -4.73 -10.72 17.33
N LYS A 190 -4.91 -11.83 18.05
CA LYS A 190 -5.50 -13.08 17.52
C LYS A 190 -6.89 -12.89 16.92
N ASN A 191 -7.71 -12.01 17.51
CA ASN A 191 -9.07 -11.70 17.04
C ASN A 191 -9.11 -10.92 15.71
N LEU A 192 -7.98 -10.36 15.28
CA LEU A 192 -7.83 -9.64 14.01
C LEU A 192 -7.31 -10.54 12.89
N LEU A 193 -7.11 -11.83 13.14
CA LEU A 193 -6.63 -12.81 12.18
C LEU A 193 -7.65 -13.96 12.05
N ASP A 194 -7.77 -14.55 10.87
CA ASP A 194 -8.69 -15.65 10.63
C ASP A 194 -8.05 -17.01 10.97
N GLU A 195 -8.88 -18.05 11.14
CA GLU A 195 -8.39 -19.40 11.42
C GLU A 195 -7.45 -19.91 10.31
N LYS A 196 -7.66 -19.47 9.07
CA LYS A 196 -6.78 -19.81 7.95
C LYS A 196 -5.35 -19.32 8.17
N PHE A 197 -5.17 -18.16 8.82
CA PHE A 197 -3.85 -17.68 9.16
C PHE A 197 -3.12 -18.64 10.10
N PHE A 198 -3.77 -19.07 11.19
CA PHE A 198 -3.19 -19.95 12.21
C PHE A 198 -3.09 -21.42 11.80
N ASN A 199 -3.90 -21.86 10.85
CA ASN A 199 -3.79 -23.20 10.26
C ASN A 199 -2.53 -23.37 9.38
N GLN A 200 -1.77 -22.28 9.15
CA GLN A 200 -0.45 -22.34 8.52
C GLN A 200 0.59 -22.79 9.55
N ASP A 201 1.61 -23.54 9.13
CA ASP A 201 2.78 -23.91 9.95
C ASP A 201 3.64 -22.66 10.21
N LEU A 202 3.15 -21.77 11.09
CA LEU A 202 3.73 -20.45 11.34
C LEU A 202 5.14 -20.56 11.89
N LYS A 203 6.04 -19.76 11.31
CA LYS A 203 7.45 -19.69 11.69
C LYS A 203 7.87 -18.26 12.06
N PRO A 204 8.85 -18.11 12.95
CA PRO A 204 9.49 -19.16 13.74
C PRO A 204 8.65 -19.62 14.94
N PHE A 205 7.62 -18.86 15.32
CA PHE A 205 6.80 -19.11 16.51
C PHE A 205 5.32 -19.25 16.14
N ASN A 206 4.59 -20.01 16.95
CA ASN A 206 3.16 -20.31 16.76
C ASN A 206 2.43 -20.40 18.12
N ILE A 207 1.10 -20.28 18.11
CA ILE A 207 0.21 -20.27 19.28
C ILE A 207 -0.97 -21.24 19.15
#